data_AF-A0A7G9L7H8-F1
#
_entry.id   AF-A0A7G9L7H8-F1
#
_cell.length_a   1.000
_cell.length_b   1.000
_cell.length_c   1.000
_cell.angle_alpha   90.00
_cell.angle_beta   90.00
_cell.angle_gamma   90.00
#
_symmetry.space_group_name_H-M   'P 1'
#
loop_
_entity.id
_entity.type
_entity.pdbx_description
1 polymer ?
#
loop_
_entity_poly.entity_id
_entity_poly.type
_entity_poly.pdbx_seq_one_letter_code
_entity_poly.pdbx_strand_id
1 'polypeptide(L)'
;MKLKPISNREINYLNIETNKLFLLKSIQNLSNELIINSDNKEIIIDLILKKSENTNNMNSFNRLQKREIIDTGITVILNVINTKAIKQEKKILKKENLFNQKIFLIEYSKKLLSLKNIIENNKKEFLELQSTSEILSLNTLANKINEFHNPNTNSKISDNEIEDLLNGGKIEF
;
A
#
# COMPACT_ATOMS: atom_id res chain seq x y z
N MET A 1 -17.65 -4.49 14.93
CA MET A 1 -16.80 -3.28 15.03
C MET A 1 -17.10 -2.38 13.83
N LYS A 2 -17.68 -1.17 13.99
CA LYS A 2 -18.00 -0.28 12.86
C LYS A 2 -16.73 0.42 12.38
N LEU A 3 -16.27 0.12 11.18
CA LEU A 3 -15.14 0.81 10.54
C LEU A 3 -15.62 2.19 10.09
N LYS A 4 -14.98 3.26 10.59
CA LYS A 4 -15.32 4.64 10.22
C LYS A 4 -14.66 5.01 8.88
N PRO A 5 -15.36 5.74 8.00
CA PRO A 5 -14.75 6.27 6.79
C PRO A 5 -13.61 7.25 7.12
N ILE A 6 -12.65 7.34 6.21
CA ILE A 6 -11.54 8.30 6.31
C ILE A 6 -12.11 9.72 6.31
N SER A 7 -11.72 10.51 7.30
CA SER A 7 -12.19 11.89 7.43
C SER A 7 -11.42 12.83 6.50
N ASN A 8 -12.07 13.90 6.02
CA ASN A 8 -11.40 14.97 5.25
C ASN A 8 -10.20 15.58 6.00
N ARG A 9 -10.19 15.52 7.35
CA ARG A 9 -9.04 15.91 8.17
C ARG A 9 -7.82 15.00 7.96
N GLU A 10 -8.03 13.68 7.85
CA GLU A 10 -6.94 12.72 7.58
C GLU A 10 -6.34 12.93 6.19
N ILE A 11 -7.18 13.24 5.19
CA ILE A 11 -6.74 13.54 3.81
C ILE A 11 -5.94 14.85 3.76
N ASN A 12 -6.48 15.93 4.35
CA ASN A 12 -5.77 17.22 4.39
C ASN A 12 -4.44 17.13 5.14
N TYR A 13 -4.38 16.35 6.21
CA TYR A 13 -3.14 16.11 6.93
C TYR A 13 -2.10 15.39 6.05
N LEU A 14 -2.51 14.35 5.31
CA LEU A 14 -1.61 13.64 4.39
C LEU A 14 -1.07 14.59 3.32
N ASN A 15 -1.92 15.39 2.70
CA ASN A 15 -1.51 16.38 1.70
C ASN A 15 -0.47 17.38 2.26
N ILE A 16 -0.67 17.89 3.48
CA ILE A 16 0.28 18.80 4.13
C ILE A 16 1.64 18.10 4.35
N GLU A 17 1.63 16.86 4.84
CA GLU A 17 2.88 16.14 5.09
C GLU A 17 3.60 15.75 3.79
N THR A 18 2.88 15.41 2.73
CA THR A 18 3.43 15.18 1.39
C THR A 18 4.07 16.44 0.82
N ASN A 19 3.41 17.60 0.94
CA ASN A 19 3.98 18.87 0.51
C ASN A 19 5.25 19.23 1.29
N LYS A 20 5.28 18.95 2.61
CA LYS A 20 6.51 19.12 3.41
C LYS A 20 7.63 18.20 2.94
N LEU A 21 7.32 16.95 2.60
CA LEU A 21 8.33 16.02 2.06
C LEU A 21 8.84 16.50 0.71
N PHE A 22 7.96 16.97 -0.17
CA PHE A 22 8.35 17.53 -1.46
C PHE A 22 9.31 18.71 -1.26
N LEU A 23 8.96 19.67 -0.41
CA LEU A 23 9.84 20.80 -0.10
C LEU A 23 11.19 20.35 0.47
N LEU A 24 11.20 19.38 1.39
CA LEU A 24 12.44 18.84 1.96
C LEU A 24 13.30 18.13 0.91
N LYS A 25 12.69 17.35 0.01
CA LYS A 25 13.39 16.70 -1.12
C LYS A 25 13.94 17.72 -2.10
N SER A 26 13.20 18.79 -2.40
CA SER A 26 13.71 19.90 -3.21
C SER A 26 14.91 20.58 -2.56
N ILE A 27 14.84 20.89 -1.26
CA ILE A 27 15.97 21.46 -0.52
C ILE A 27 17.16 20.50 -0.51
N GLN A 28 16.90 19.20 -0.31
CA GLN A 28 17.94 18.18 -0.34
C GLN A 28 18.62 18.08 -1.70
N ASN A 29 17.85 18.08 -2.80
CA ASN A 29 18.38 18.05 -4.16
C ASN A 29 19.23 19.29 -4.46
N LEU A 30 18.72 20.49 -4.13
CA LEU A 30 19.49 21.73 -4.27
C LEU A 30 20.78 21.69 -3.43
N SER A 31 20.70 21.16 -2.20
CA SER A 31 21.87 21.04 -1.33
C SER A 31 22.89 20.06 -1.91
N ASN A 32 22.44 18.96 -2.51
CA ASN A 32 23.31 18.00 -3.18
C ASN A 32 23.97 18.64 -4.41
N GLU A 33 23.22 19.37 -5.24
CA GLU A 33 23.76 20.06 -6.42
C GLU A 33 24.76 21.17 -6.05
N LEU A 34 24.51 21.90 -4.97
CA LEU A 34 25.37 23.02 -4.54
C LEU A 34 26.57 22.56 -3.72
N ILE A 35 26.45 21.50 -2.93
CA ILE A 35 27.45 21.15 -1.90
C ILE A 35 28.16 19.82 -2.20
N ILE A 36 27.53 18.87 -2.90
CA ILE A 36 28.18 17.60 -3.27
C ILE A 36 28.94 17.73 -4.59
N ASN A 37 28.50 18.61 -5.49
CA ASN A 37 29.30 18.96 -6.65
C ASN A 37 30.60 19.64 -6.20
N SER A 38 31.75 18.99 -6.44
CA SER A 38 33.07 19.40 -5.94
C SER A 38 33.41 20.83 -6.31
N ASP A 39 33.03 21.26 -7.51
CA ASP A 39 33.37 22.57 -8.04
C ASP A 39 32.57 23.67 -7.33
N ASN A 40 31.27 23.44 -7.13
CA ASN A 40 30.41 24.35 -6.37
C ASN A 40 30.80 24.38 -4.89
N LYS A 41 31.14 23.22 -4.32
CA LYS A 41 31.57 23.10 -2.93
C LYS A 41 32.82 23.94 -2.65
N GLU A 42 33.83 23.84 -3.51
CA GLU A 42 35.06 24.62 -3.42
C GLU A 42 34.80 26.12 -3.56
N ILE A 43 33.96 26.53 -4.52
CA ILE A 43 33.55 27.94 -4.67
C ILE A 43 32.86 28.45 -3.39
N ILE A 44 31.95 27.68 -2.81
CA ILE A 44 31.25 28.05 -1.56
C ILE A 44 32.23 28.16 -0.39
N ILE A 45 33.13 27.19 -0.25
CA ILE A 45 34.17 27.20 0.79
C ILE A 45 35.02 28.47 0.65
N ASP A 46 35.52 28.77 -0.54
CA ASP A 46 36.38 29.93 -0.79
C ASP A 46 35.65 31.26 -0.53
N LEU A 47 34.37 31.37 -0.89
CA LEU A 47 33.55 32.54 -0.59
C LEU A 47 33.36 32.75 0.91
N ILE A 48 33.07 31.68 1.65
CA ILE A 48 32.93 31.73 3.12
C ILE A 48 34.27 32.06 3.76
N LEU A 49 35.36 31.47 3.25
CA LEU A 49 36.71 31.65 3.76
C LEU A 49 37.17 33.11 3.58
N LYS A 50 37.00 33.68 2.39
CA LYS A 50 37.25 35.10 2.11
C LYS A 50 36.42 36.03 2.99
N LYS A 51 35.16 35.68 3.27
CA LYS A 51 34.31 36.47 4.18
C LYS A 51 34.77 36.35 5.63
N SER A 52 35.27 35.19 6.03
CA SER A 52 35.79 34.93 7.39
C SER A 52 37.12 35.63 7.67
N GLU A 53 37.94 35.89 6.64
CA GLU A 53 39.18 36.67 6.76
C GLU A 53 38.94 38.10 7.24
N ASN A 54 37.76 38.66 6.96
CA ASN A 54 37.38 40.00 7.41
C ASN A 54 36.71 40.03 8.80
N THR A 55 36.66 38.89 9.51
CA THR A 55 36.01 38.80 10.83
C THR A 55 37.01 38.58 11.95
N ASN A 56 37.04 39.51 12.92
CA ASN A 56 37.97 39.48 14.05
C ASN A 56 37.90 38.18 14.86
N ASN A 57 36.73 37.53 14.90
CA ASN A 57 36.48 36.31 15.66
C ASN A 57 37.22 35.07 15.13
N MET A 58 37.75 35.12 13.91
CA MET A 58 38.47 34.01 13.28
C MET A 58 39.97 34.27 13.17
N ASN A 59 40.49 35.38 13.70
CA ASN A 59 41.90 35.76 13.54
C ASN A 59 42.88 34.81 14.26
N SER A 60 42.41 34.06 15.26
CA SER A 60 43.21 33.05 15.97
C SER A 60 43.47 31.77 15.17
N PHE A 61 42.77 31.57 14.05
CA PHE A 61 42.91 30.38 13.21
C PHE A 61 43.73 30.69 11.96
N ASN A 62 44.62 29.79 11.57
CA ASN A 62 45.29 29.89 10.28
C ASN A 62 44.34 29.53 9.13
N ARG A 63 44.73 29.82 7.89
CA ARG A 63 43.88 29.61 6.70
C ARG A 63 43.39 28.17 6.55
N LEU A 64 44.24 27.20 6.84
CA LEU A 64 43.92 25.77 6.72
C LEU A 64 42.89 25.35 7.77
N GLN A 65 43.07 25.78 9.02
CA GLN A 65 42.11 25.55 10.12
C GLN A 65 40.74 26.19 9.81
N LYS A 66 40.71 27.41 9.25
CA LYS A 66 39.46 28.04 8.82
C LYS A 66 38.74 27.21 7.76
N ARG A 67 39.49 26.69 6.78
CA ARG A 67 38.95 25.83 5.72
C ARG A 67 38.33 24.56 6.28
N GLU A 68 39.02 23.87 7.19
CA GLU A 68 38.53 22.66 7.84
C GLU A 68 37.26 22.91 8.66
N ILE A 69 37.20 24.02 9.41
CA ILE A 69 36.01 24.42 10.16
C ILE A 69 34.82 24.67 9.23
N ILE A 70 35.05 25.39 8.13
CA ILE A 70 34.02 25.69 7.13
C ILE A 70 33.50 24.40 6.48
N ASP A 71 34.41 23.52 6.04
CA ASP A 71 34.05 22.24 5.41
C ASP A 71 33.25 21.33 6.36
N THR A 72 33.66 21.29 7.64
CA THR A 72 32.94 20.59 8.69
C THR A 72 31.53 21.18 8.89
N GLY A 73 31.41 22.51 8.94
CA GLY A 73 30.12 23.19 9.10
C GLY A 73 29.15 22.89 7.95
N ILE A 74 29.65 22.94 6.71
CA ILE A 74 28.89 22.58 5.50
C ILE A 74 28.39 21.13 5.59
N THR A 75 29.27 20.21 5.97
CA THR A 75 28.94 18.78 6.13
C THR A 75 27.87 18.55 7.20
N VAL A 76 27.96 19.25 8.35
CA VAL A 76 26.95 19.17 9.42
C VAL A 76 25.59 19.67 8.94
N ILE A 77 25.54 20.79 8.21
CA ILE A 77 24.30 21.34 7.65
C ILE A 77 23.64 20.33 6.70
N LEU A 78 24.41 19.72 5.81
CA LEU A 78 23.93 18.66 4.91
C LEU A 78 23.34 17.48 5.68
N ASN A 79 24.05 17.00 6.71
CA ASN A 79 23.58 15.89 7.54
C ASN A 79 22.26 16.23 8.25
N VAL A 80 22.08 17.48 8.70
CA VAL A 80 20.82 17.95 9.29
C VAL A 80 19.68 17.93 8.27
N ILE A 81 19.91 18.40 7.04
CA ILE A 81 18.92 18.40 5.96
C ILE A 81 18.51 16.96 5.62
N ASN A 82 19.48 16.09 5.38
CA ASN A 82 19.26 14.67 5.08
C ASN A 82 18.48 13.96 6.19
N THR A 83 18.88 14.18 7.45
CA THR A 83 18.20 13.57 8.60
C THR A 83 16.74 14.02 8.70
N LYS A 84 16.44 15.31 8.43
CA LYS A 84 15.06 15.81 8.43
C LYS A 84 14.23 15.18 7.30
N ALA A 85 14.79 15.06 6.09
CA ALA A 85 14.14 14.41 4.96
C ALA A 85 13.78 12.95 5.27
N ILE A 86 14.74 12.16 5.76
CA ILE A 86 14.53 10.75 6.13
C ILE A 86 13.48 10.60 7.24
N LYS A 87 13.51 11.45 8.26
CA LYS A 87 12.52 11.42 9.35
C LYS A 87 11.10 11.70 8.84
N GLN A 88 10.97 12.65 7.91
CA GLN A 88 9.68 13.00 7.31
C GLN A 88 9.15 11.86 6.42
N GLU A 89 10.00 11.26 5.60
CA GLU A 89 9.65 10.12 4.76
C GLU A 89 9.18 8.92 5.58
N LYS A 90 9.91 8.58 6.65
CA LYS A 90 9.51 7.52 7.59
C LYS A 90 8.14 7.76 8.21
N LYS A 91 7.80 9.02 8.52
CA LYS A 91 6.50 9.39 9.10
C LYS A 91 5.37 9.21 8.08
N ILE A 92 5.60 9.54 6.82
CA ILE A 92 4.62 9.36 5.73
C ILE A 92 4.38 7.88 5.47
N LEU A 93 5.44 7.09 5.27
CA LEU A 93 5.33 5.64 5.03
C LEU A 93 4.56 4.92 6.14
N LYS A 94 4.78 5.28 7.41
CA LYS A 94 4.01 4.74 8.53
C LYS A 94 2.51 5.03 8.42
N LYS A 95 2.14 6.22 7.93
CA LYS A 95 0.73 6.61 7.78
C LYS A 95 0.08 5.97 6.55
N GLU A 96 0.79 5.91 5.43
CA GLU A 96 0.34 5.21 4.23
C GLU A 96 0.10 3.73 4.50
N ASN A 97 1.00 3.08 5.24
CA ASN A 97 0.80 1.69 5.65
C ASN A 97 -0.47 1.52 6.50
N LEU A 98 -0.70 2.41 7.48
CA LEU A 98 -1.90 2.38 8.30
C LEU A 98 -3.18 2.62 7.48
N PHE A 99 -3.11 3.46 6.45
CA PHE A 99 -4.20 3.71 5.52
C PHE A 99 -4.50 2.47 4.66
N ASN A 100 -3.47 1.86 4.08
CA ASN A 100 -3.59 0.65 3.27
C ASN A 100 -4.15 -0.52 4.10
N GLN A 101 -3.70 -0.68 5.34
CA GLN A 101 -4.26 -1.67 6.27
C GLN A 101 -5.74 -1.44 6.55
N LYS A 102 -6.16 -0.19 6.79
CA LYS A 102 -7.59 0.14 6.98
C LYS A 102 -8.42 -0.22 5.75
N ILE A 103 -7.95 0.14 4.54
CA ILE A 103 -8.65 -0.18 3.29
C ILE A 103 -8.73 -1.70 3.11
N PHE A 104 -7.62 -2.40 3.28
CA PHE A 104 -7.58 -3.85 3.18
C PHE A 104 -8.59 -4.51 4.11
N LEU A 105 -8.64 -4.09 5.38
CA LEU A 105 -9.59 -4.63 6.36
C LEU A 105 -11.05 -4.36 5.95
N ILE A 106 -11.36 -3.17 5.41
CA ILE A 106 -12.71 -2.83 4.93
C ILE A 106 -13.10 -3.74 3.75
N GLU A 107 -12.27 -3.85 2.73
CA GLU A 107 -12.58 -4.64 1.54
C GLU A 107 -12.64 -6.14 1.85
N TYR A 108 -11.73 -6.63 2.70
CA TYR A 108 -11.75 -8.01 3.15
C TYR A 108 -13.00 -8.35 3.96
N SER A 109 -13.43 -7.44 4.86
CA SER A 109 -14.66 -7.65 5.64
C SER A 109 -15.92 -7.61 4.79
N LYS A 110 -15.98 -6.78 3.73
CA LYS A 110 -17.05 -6.83 2.73
C LYS A 110 -17.07 -8.17 1.98
N LYS A 111 -15.90 -8.67 1.57
CA LYS A 111 -15.79 -9.96 0.87
C LYS A 111 -16.23 -11.12 1.75
N LEU A 112 -15.83 -11.12 3.03
CA LEU A 112 -16.30 -12.10 4.01
C LEU A 112 -17.82 -12.05 4.22
N LEU A 113 -18.39 -10.85 4.31
CA LEU A 113 -19.84 -10.70 4.45
C LEU A 113 -20.59 -11.23 3.22
N SER A 114 -20.07 -10.94 2.01
CA SER A 114 -20.61 -11.46 0.76
C SER A 114 -20.57 -13.00 0.74
N LEU A 115 -19.42 -13.60 1.05
CA LEU A 115 -19.28 -15.05 1.13
C LEU A 115 -20.21 -15.67 2.17
N LYS A 116 -20.36 -15.04 3.34
CA LYS A 116 -21.32 -15.48 4.36
C LYS A 116 -22.75 -15.49 3.81
N ASN A 117 -23.16 -14.44 3.12
CA ASN A 117 -24.49 -14.37 2.52
C ASN A 117 -24.70 -15.43 1.43
N ILE A 118 -23.68 -15.69 0.61
CA ILE A 118 -23.71 -16.78 -0.39
C ILE A 118 -23.89 -18.12 0.30
N ILE A 119 -23.11 -18.41 1.35
CA ILE A 119 -23.21 -19.67 2.11
C ILE A 119 -24.61 -19.83 2.73
N GLU A 120 -25.17 -18.77 3.32
CA GLU A 120 -26.51 -18.81 3.91
C GLU A 120 -27.60 -19.01 2.84
N ASN A 121 -27.49 -18.37 1.67
CA ASN A 121 -28.41 -18.59 0.55
C ASN A 121 -28.31 -20.03 0.04
N ASN A 122 -27.10 -20.50 -0.22
CA ASN A 122 -26.84 -21.88 -0.66
C ASN A 122 -27.40 -22.90 0.33
N LYS A 123 -27.28 -22.64 1.64
CA LYS A 123 -27.86 -23.50 2.68
C LYS A 123 -29.40 -23.53 2.62
N LYS A 124 -30.04 -22.38 2.38
CA LYS A 124 -31.50 -22.31 2.21
C LYS A 124 -31.97 -23.06 0.97
N GLU A 125 -31.32 -22.81 -0.16
CA GLU A 125 -31.61 -23.51 -1.42
C GLU A 125 -31.47 -25.03 -1.25
N PHE A 126 -30.42 -25.49 -0.57
CA PHE A 126 -30.24 -26.91 -0.28
C PHE A 126 -31.38 -27.50 0.58
N LEU A 127 -31.82 -26.79 1.63
CA LEU A 127 -32.94 -27.22 2.47
C LEU A 127 -34.26 -27.26 1.69
N GLU A 128 -34.49 -26.31 0.79
CA GLU A 128 -35.67 -26.30 -0.11
C GLU A 128 -35.63 -27.48 -1.09
N LEU A 129 -34.46 -27.78 -1.67
CA LEU A 129 -34.27 -28.95 -2.52
C LEU A 129 -34.52 -30.25 -1.76
N GLN A 130 -34.01 -30.37 -0.53
CA GLN A 130 -34.25 -31.54 0.32
C GLN A 130 -35.75 -31.74 0.58
N SER A 131 -36.51 -30.67 0.80
CA SER A 131 -37.95 -30.75 1.05
C SER A 131 -38.79 -31.13 -0.17
N THR A 132 -38.25 -30.94 -1.38
CA THR A 132 -38.96 -31.18 -2.66
C THR A 132 -38.41 -32.37 -3.44
N SER A 133 -37.38 -33.06 -2.91
CA SER A 133 -36.66 -34.11 -3.62
C SER A 133 -37.51 -35.33 -3.97
N GLU A 134 -38.55 -35.63 -3.18
CA GLU A 134 -39.48 -36.75 -3.44
C GLU A 134 -40.36 -36.53 -4.68
N ILE A 135 -40.48 -35.28 -5.14
CA ILE A 135 -41.38 -34.89 -6.24
C ILE A 135 -40.57 -34.61 -7.53
N LEU A 136 -39.24 -34.44 -7.41
CA LEU A 136 -38.36 -34.11 -8.53
C LEU A 136 -37.86 -35.39 -9.23
N SER A 137 -37.83 -35.38 -10.56
CA SER A 137 -37.17 -36.45 -11.30
C SER A 137 -35.66 -36.44 -11.04
N LEU A 138 -35.02 -37.61 -11.05
CA LEU A 138 -33.58 -37.78 -10.85
C LEU A 138 -32.74 -36.88 -11.77
N ASN A 139 -33.17 -36.68 -13.02
CA ASN A 139 -32.57 -35.73 -13.97
C ASN A 139 -32.60 -34.29 -13.47
N THR A 140 -33.77 -33.86 -13.03
CA THR A 140 -33.95 -32.50 -12.52
C THR A 140 -33.12 -32.27 -11.25
N LEU A 141 -33.01 -33.29 -10.39
CA LEU A 141 -32.20 -33.23 -9.18
C LEU A 141 -30.70 -33.18 -9.49
N ALA A 142 -30.21 -34.03 -10.40
CA ALA A 142 -28.81 -34.09 -10.79
C ALA A 142 -28.34 -32.79 -11.46
N ASN A 143 -29.15 -32.22 -12.36
CA ASN A 143 -28.86 -30.93 -13.00
C ASN A 143 -28.84 -29.77 -12.00
N LYS A 144 -29.76 -29.75 -11.04
CA LYS A 144 -29.75 -28.73 -9.96
C LYS A 144 -28.53 -28.85 -9.04
N ILE A 145 -28.08 -30.08 -8.74
CA ILE A 145 -26.85 -30.32 -7.98
C ILE A 145 -25.62 -29.83 -8.78
N ASN A 146 -25.59 -30.08 -10.09
CA ASN A 146 -24.50 -29.62 -10.95
C ASN A 146 -24.45 -28.07 -11.07
N GLU A 147 -25.60 -27.42 -11.24
CA GLU A 147 -25.72 -25.96 -11.21
C GLU A 147 -25.23 -25.37 -9.88
N PHE A 148 -25.45 -26.07 -8.76
CA PHE A 148 -25.01 -25.64 -7.44
C PHE A 148 -23.50 -25.75 -7.24
N HIS A 149 -22.88 -26.84 -7.70
CA HIS A 149 -21.43 -27.05 -7.56
C HIS A 149 -20.61 -26.29 -8.59
N ASN A 150 -21.13 -26.13 -9.81
CA ASN A 150 -20.44 -25.48 -10.91
C ASN A 150 -21.40 -24.56 -11.72
N PRO A 151 -21.72 -23.35 -11.23
CA PRO A 151 -22.72 -22.46 -11.85
C PRO A 151 -22.34 -21.89 -13.22
N ASN A 152 -21.10 -22.10 -13.68
CA ASN A 152 -20.61 -21.64 -14.98
C ASN A 152 -20.50 -22.76 -16.03
N THR A 153 -20.81 -24.00 -15.68
CA THR A 153 -20.78 -25.14 -16.62
C THR A 153 -22.14 -25.32 -17.27
N ASN A 154 -22.15 -25.34 -18.61
CA ASN A 154 -23.34 -25.61 -19.41
C ASN A 154 -23.60 -27.11 -19.62
N SER A 155 -22.90 -28.00 -18.92
CA SER A 155 -23.08 -29.44 -19.03
C SER A 155 -24.36 -29.86 -18.29
N LYS A 156 -25.44 -30.05 -19.06
CA LYS A 156 -26.66 -30.69 -18.55
C LYS A 156 -26.48 -32.19 -18.57
N ILE A 157 -26.71 -32.82 -17.42
CA ILE A 157 -26.83 -34.26 -17.26
C ILE A 157 -28.09 -34.69 -18.00
N SER A 158 -27.91 -35.54 -19.00
CA SER A 158 -28.94 -36.14 -19.84
C SER A 158 -29.60 -37.34 -19.14
N ASP A 159 -30.81 -37.72 -19.58
CA ASP A 159 -31.49 -38.90 -19.04
C ASP A 159 -30.69 -40.19 -19.26
N ASN A 160 -29.93 -40.27 -20.36
CA ASN A 160 -29.06 -41.39 -20.68
C ASN A 160 -27.92 -41.53 -19.66
N GLU A 161 -27.31 -40.43 -19.22
CA GLU A 161 -26.26 -40.46 -18.20
C GLU A 161 -26.79 -40.92 -16.83
N ILE A 162 -28.09 -40.70 -16.56
CA ILE A 162 -28.76 -41.20 -15.36
C ILE A 162 -29.10 -42.67 -15.48
N GLU A 163 -29.57 -43.11 -16.64
CA GLU A 163 -29.82 -44.51 -16.92
C GLU A 163 -28.51 -45.32 -16.81
N ASP A 164 -27.41 -44.79 -17.32
CA ASP A 164 -26.07 -45.36 -17.15
C ASP A 164 -25.66 -45.44 -15.69
N LEU A 165 -25.91 -44.40 -14.87
CA LEU A 165 -25.65 -44.43 -13.43
C LEU A 165 -26.47 -45.54 -12.72
N LEU A 166 -27.76 -45.63 -13.02
CA LEU A 166 -28.65 -46.62 -12.41
C LEU A 166 -28.25 -48.06 -12.79
N ASN A 167 -27.56 -48.23 -13.92
CA ASN A 167 -27.00 -49.49 -14.39
C ASN A 167 -25.53 -49.72 -13.96
N GLY A 168 -25.00 -48.93 -13.02
CA GLY A 168 -23.67 -49.12 -12.43
C GLY A 168 -22.54 -48.30 -13.06
N GLY A 169 -22.87 -47.38 -13.97
CA GLY A 169 -21.97 -46.37 -14.51
C GLY A 169 -21.67 -45.24 -13.51
N LYS A 170 -20.85 -44.27 -13.91
CA LYS A 170 -20.52 -43.08 -13.11
C LYS A 170 -20.98 -41.82 -13.83
N ILE A 171 -21.59 -40.90 -13.09
CA ILE A 171 -21.81 -39.52 -13.52
C ILE A 171 -20.67 -38.67 -12.96
N GLU A 172 -20.00 -37.91 -13.83
CA GLU A 172 -19.09 -36.85 -13.42
C GLU A 172 -19.89 -35.56 -13.22
N PHE A 173 -19.88 -35.05 -11.99
CA PHE A 173 -20.43 -33.74 -11.61
C PHE A 173 -19.35 -32.67 -11.68
#